data_AF-A0A928ZC81-F1
#
_entry.id   AF-A0A928ZC81-F1
#
_cell.length_a   1.000
_cell.length_b   1.000
_cell.length_c   1.000
_cell.angle_alpha   90.00
_cell.angle_beta   90.00
_cell.angle_gamma   90.00
#
_symmetry.space_group_name_H-M   'P 1'
#
loop_
_entity.id
_entity.type
_entity.pdbx_description
1 polymer ?
#
loop_
_entity_poly.entity_id
_entity_poly.type
_entity_poly.pdbx_seq_one_letter_code
_entity_poly.pdbx_strand_id
1 'polypeptide(L)'
;MDTANQQRILGYFIEEAKEHLQTLEQGILQLAVSVQDTETVNEMFRAAHSVKGGAAMLGYTSIQKTAHRLEDSFKILKDNPVDVDQKLETLFLNGYDHLQDLIDRLENSANFSDGDAVEIIQQAESNFAVLDQYLQQLLSGSSSGQVDVGSQVTTILKQMLQIFKQPDSPESRQKLHIACKNLGEIAPDEANWQQLITTTQKAITNKKYPYGTIAQVVIKELKQGGEYLKAGQGSKITPSKNLQQLAATAGGTVTAGGTVTIPQDPQGAAMALLKTFNKQQIMQIFQIIKSRI
;
A
#
# COMPACT_ATOMS: atom_id res chain seq x y z
N MET A 1 -44.02 3.73 9.13
CA MET A 1 -44.10 2.46 9.87
C MET A 1 -44.80 2.74 11.19
N ASP A 2 -45.68 1.86 11.63
CA ASP A 2 -46.30 1.93 12.96
C ASP A 2 -45.22 1.80 14.06
N THR A 3 -45.26 2.67 15.07
CA THR A 3 -44.27 2.74 16.16
C THR A 3 -44.15 1.40 16.91
N ALA A 4 -45.25 0.67 17.06
CA ALA A 4 -45.24 -0.65 17.67
C ALA A 4 -44.45 -1.68 16.84
N ASN A 5 -44.53 -1.58 15.50
CA ASN A 5 -43.74 -2.44 14.62
C ASN A 5 -42.25 -2.07 14.66
N GLN A 6 -41.89 -0.80 14.79
CA GLN A 6 -40.49 -0.37 14.93
C GLN A 6 -39.88 -0.89 16.23
N GLN A 7 -40.59 -0.77 17.36
CA GLN A 7 -40.15 -1.31 18.65
C GLN A 7 -39.98 -2.83 18.61
N ARG A 8 -40.89 -3.54 17.93
CA ARG A 8 -40.78 -4.99 17.77
C ARG A 8 -39.54 -5.38 16.94
N ILE A 9 -39.29 -4.72 15.81
CA ILE A 9 -38.11 -4.98 14.97
C ILE A 9 -36.82 -4.67 15.74
N LEU A 10 -36.80 -3.57 16.51
CA LEU A 10 -35.68 -3.21 17.36
C LEU A 10 -35.39 -4.28 18.41
N GLY A 11 -36.43 -4.80 19.09
CA GLY A 11 -36.29 -5.87 20.07
C GLY A 11 -35.64 -7.13 19.47
N TYR A 12 -36.09 -7.56 18.29
CA TYR A 12 -35.46 -8.69 17.59
C TYR A 12 -34.01 -8.43 17.23
N PHE A 13 -33.69 -7.23 16.75
CA PHE A 13 -32.30 -6.87 16.44
C PHE A 13 -31.40 -6.92 17.68
N ILE A 14 -31.87 -6.41 18.83
CA ILE A 14 -31.09 -6.45 20.08
C ILE A 14 -30.86 -7.89 20.53
N GLU A 15 -31.87 -8.75 20.44
CA GLU A 15 -31.76 -10.17 20.78
C GLU A 15 -30.74 -10.88 19.87
N GLU A 16 -30.85 -10.73 18.55
CA GLU A 16 -29.89 -11.27 17.59
C GLU A 16 -28.47 -10.70 17.80
N ALA A 17 -28.35 -9.41 18.07
CA ALA A 17 -27.06 -8.77 18.33
C ALA A 17 -26.39 -9.35 19.59
N LYS A 18 -27.16 -9.69 20.63
CA LYS A 18 -26.65 -10.35 21.84
C LYS A 18 -26.16 -11.78 21.58
N GLU A 19 -26.86 -12.55 20.74
CA GLU A 19 -26.38 -13.86 20.31
C GLU A 19 -25.06 -13.77 19.54
N HIS A 20 -24.95 -12.78 18.65
CA HIS A 20 -23.71 -12.50 17.94
C HIS A 20 -22.60 -12.03 18.88
N LEU A 21 -22.90 -11.19 19.87
CA LEU A 21 -21.93 -10.79 20.89
C LEU A 21 -21.40 -12.00 21.67
N GLN A 22 -22.25 -12.95 22.06
CA GLN A 22 -21.79 -14.19 22.71
C GLN A 22 -20.82 -15.00 21.83
N THR A 23 -21.09 -15.08 20.53
CA THR A 23 -20.20 -15.75 19.57
C THR A 23 -18.85 -15.04 19.49
N LEU A 24 -18.86 -13.70 19.45
CA LEU A 24 -17.65 -12.88 19.43
C LEU A 24 -16.85 -13.05 20.73
N GLU A 25 -17.49 -12.93 21.89
CA GLU A 25 -16.86 -13.04 23.20
C GLU A 25 -16.15 -14.39 23.37
N GLN A 26 -16.84 -15.49 23.09
CA GLN A 26 -16.27 -16.84 23.21
C GLN A 26 -15.07 -17.04 22.27
N GLY A 27 -15.19 -16.56 21.03
CA GLY A 27 -14.11 -16.64 20.06
C GLY A 27 -12.90 -15.78 20.43
N ILE A 28 -13.11 -14.58 20.98
CA ILE A 28 -12.05 -13.66 21.39
C ILE A 28 -11.37 -14.10 22.70
N LEU A 29 -12.10 -14.61 23.69
CA LEU A 29 -11.51 -15.06 24.98
C LEU A 29 -10.51 -16.21 24.82
N GLN A 30 -10.56 -16.91 23.69
CA GLN A 30 -9.61 -17.97 23.34
C GLN A 30 -8.95 -17.67 21.99
N LEU A 31 -8.71 -16.39 21.68
CA LEU A 31 -8.33 -15.94 20.34
C LEU A 31 -7.15 -16.74 19.77
N ALA A 32 -6.13 -17.05 20.59
CA ALA A 32 -4.96 -17.82 20.15
C ALA A 32 -5.27 -19.24 19.67
N VAL A 33 -6.33 -19.86 20.19
CA VAL A 33 -6.85 -21.16 19.75
C VAL A 33 -7.83 -20.94 18.59
N SER A 34 -8.75 -20.00 18.74
CA SER A 34 -9.78 -19.68 17.76
C SER A 34 -9.20 -19.34 16.39
N VAL A 35 -8.09 -18.60 16.30
CA VAL A 35 -7.47 -18.26 15.00
C VAL A 35 -6.89 -19.45 14.24
N GLN A 36 -6.63 -20.57 14.93
CA GLN A 36 -6.15 -21.79 14.31
C GLN A 36 -7.29 -22.60 13.69
N ASP A 37 -8.53 -22.35 14.13
CA ASP A 37 -9.73 -22.93 13.55
C ASP A 37 -10.37 -21.95 12.57
N THR A 38 -10.26 -22.27 11.28
CA THR A 38 -10.85 -21.47 10.21
C THR A 38 -12.38 -21.33 10.37
N GLU A 39 -13.06 -22.33 10.94
CA GLU A 39 -14.51 -22.25 11.16
C GLU A 39 -14.85 -21.22 12.23
N THR A 40 -14.19 -21.25 13.39
CA THR A 40 -14.38 -20.27 14.47
C THR A 40 -14.12 -18.84 14.02
N VAL A 41 -13.05 -18.58 13.26
CA VAL A 41 -12.79 -17.23 12.72
C VAL A 41 -13.88 -16.79 11.74
N ASN A 42 -14.37 -17.71 10.90
CA ASN A 42 -15.47 -17.40 9.99
C ASN A 42 -16.77 -17.11 10.74
N GLU A 43 -17.04 -17.80 11.84
CA GLU A 43 -18.19 -17.52 12.71
C GLU A 43 -18.10 -16.14 13.35
N MET A 44 -16.96 -15.76 13.92
CA MET A 44 -16.73 -14.41 14.44
C MET A 44 -16.90 -13.34 13.37
N PHE A 45 -16.32 -13.56 12.18
CA PHE A 45 -16.47 -12.65 11.04
C PHE A 45 -17.95 -12.48 10.64
N ARG A 46 -18.72 -13.58 10.55
CA ARG A 46 -20.15 -13.54 10.22
C ARG A 46 -20.96 -12.86 11.32
N ALA A 47 -20.67 -13.11 12.58
CA ALA A 47 -21.35 -12.47 13.71
C ALA A 47 -21.19 -10.94 13.66
N ALA A 48 -19.96 -10.45 13.48
CA ALA A 48 -19.71 -9.01 13.30
C ALA A 48 -20.42 -8.43 12.07
N HIS A 49 -20.41 -9.16 10.95
CA HIS A 49 -21.09 -8.77 9.71
C HIS A 49 -22.61 -8.65 9.89
N SER A 50 -23.23 -9.59 10.60
CA SER A 50 -24.67 -9.57 10.88
C SER A 50 -25.05 -8.38 11.76
N VAL A 51 -24.30 -8.11 12.84
CA VAL A 51 -24.54 -6.93 13.69
C VAL A 51 -24.41 -5.63 12.89
N LYS A 52 -23.38 -5.51 12.05
CA LYS A 52 -23.22 -4.37 11.14
C LYS A 52 -24.44 -4.20 10.22
N GLY A 53 -24.91 -5.30 9.61
CA GLY A 53 -26.05 -5.29 8.69
C GLY A 53 -27.35 -4.85 9.38
N GLY A 54 -27.65 -5.41 10.54
CA GLY A 54 -28.84 -5.04 11.33
C GLY A 54 -28.79 -3.59 11.79
N ALA A 55 -27.64 -3.13 12.31
CA ALA A 55 -27.45 -1.74 12.72
C ALA A 55 -27.61 -0.76 11.56
N ALA A 56 -27.07 -1.08 10.38
CA ALA A 56 -27.23 -0.26 9.18
C ALA A 56 -28.70 -0.19 8.72
N MET A 57 -29.44 -1.30 8.78
CA MET A 57 -30.86 -1.34 8.42
C MET A 57 -31.72 -0.48 9.34
N LEU A 58 -31.35 -0.38 10.63
CA LEU A 58 -32.07 0.40 11.63
C LEU A 58 -31.54 1.84 11.82
N GLY A 59 -30.42 2.18 11.18
CA GLY A 59 -29.85 3.53 11.22
C GLY A 59 -29.01 3.84 12.46
N TYR A 60 -28.53 2.82 13.17
CA TYR A 60 -27.63 2.99 14.33
C TYR A 60 -26.17 3.05 13.86
N THR A 61 -25.73 4.24 13.47
CA THR A 61 -24.42 4.43 12.84
C THR A 61 -23.26 4.06 13.77
N SER A 62 -23.39 4.35 15.07
CA SER A 62 -22.36 4.04 16.07
C SER A 62 -22.10 2.53 16.15
N ILE A 63 -23.16 1.73 16.28
CA ILE A 63 -23.08 0.26 16.31
C ILE A 63 -22.56 -0.27 14.98
N GLN A 64 -23.08 0.24 13.86
CA GLN A 64 -22.65 -0.16 12.52
C GLN A 64 -21.13 0.03 12.36
N LYS A 65 -20.60 1.19 12.73
CA LYS A 65 -19.17 1.51 12.59
C LYS A 65 -18.32 0.58 13.46
N THR A 66 -18.65 0.41 14.73
CA THR A 66 -17.90 -0.46 15.64
C THR A 66 -17.91 -1.91 15.16
N ALA A 67 -19.07 -2.44 14.75
CA ALA A 67 -19.18 -3.79 14.19
C ALA A 67 -18.38 -3.95 12.90
N HIS A 68 -18.36 -2.93 12.04
CA HIS A 68 -17.57 -2.96 10.82
C HIS A 68 -16.05 -2.99 11.07
N ARG A 69 -15.55 -2.25 12.07
CA ARG A 69 -14.13 -2.28 12.44
C ARG A 69 -13.71 -3.65 12.99
N LEU A 70 -14.59 -4.29 13.79
CA LEU A 70 -14.38 -5.69 14.21
C LEU A 70 -14.40 -6.66 13.02
N GLU A 71 -15.38 -6.54 12.11
CA GLU A 71 -15.46 -7.36 10.90
C GLU A 71 -14.17 -7.28 10.06
N ASP A 72 -13.65 -6.07 9.83
CA ASP A 72 -12.40 -5.87 9.10
C ASP A 72 -11.21 -6.52 9.82
N SER A 73 -11.17 -6.41 11.15
CA SER A 73 -10.11 -7.02 11.98
C SER A 73 -10.17 -8.55 11.93
N PHE A 74 -11.37 -9.16 12.02
CA PHE A 74 -11.54 -10.61 11.87
C PHE A 74 -11.24 -11.09 10.46
N LYS A 75 -11.55 -10.28 9.44
CA LYS A 75 -11.19 -10.59 8.05
C LYS A 75 -9.68 -10.69 7.90
N ILE A 76 -8.92 -9.81 8.55
CA ILE A 76 -7.45 -9.89 8.56
C ILE A 76 -6.99 -11.23 9.16
N LEU A 77 -7.51 -11.62 10.32
CA LEU A 77 -7.17 -12.90 10.96
C LEU A 77 -7.57 -14.11 10.11
N LYS A 78 -8.72 -14.02 9.43
CA LYS A 78 -9.23 -15.06 8.54
C LYS A 78 -8.32 -15.27 7.32
N ASP A 79 -7.83 -14.17 6.75
CA ASP A 79 -7.08 -14.20 5.50
C ASP A 79 -5.56 -14.36 5.74
N ASN A 80 -5.09 -14.19 6.98
CA ASN A 80 -3.66 -14.22 7.31
C ASN A 80 -3.41 -14.93 8.66
N PRO A 81 -2.59 -16.00 8.68
CA PRO A 81 -2.16 -16.60 9.94
C PRO A 81 -1.27 -15.62 10.71
N VAL A 82 -1.67 -15.28 11.93
CA VAL A 82 -0.89 -14.44 12.86
C VAL A 82 -0.73 -15.15 14.19
N ASP A 83 0.45 -15.02 14.79
CA ASP A 83 0.66 -15.46 16.17
C ASP A 83 -0.06 -14.49 17.10
N VAL A 84 -1.11 -14.97 17.76
CA VAL A 84 -1.89 -14.19 18.72
C VAL A 84 -1.16 -14.16 20.04
N ASP A 85 -0.83 -12.96 20.50
CA ASP A 85 -0.36 -12.73 21.85
C ASP A 85 -1.46 -12.06 22.71
N GLN A 86 -1.17 -11.93 24.01
CA GLN A 86 -2.11 -11.33 24.96
C GLN A 86 -2.48 -9.89 24.59
N LYS A 87 -1.57 -9.15 23.95
CA LYS A 87 -1.84 -7.78 23.52
C LYS A 87 -2.87 -7.75 22.40
N LEU A 88 -2.76 -8.62 21.40
CA LEU A 88 -3.74 -8.71 20.33
C LEU A 88 -5.12 -9.09 20.87
N GLU A 89 -5.17 -10.10 21.73
CA GLU A 89 -6.41 -10.53 22.40
C GLU A 89 -7.08 -9.38 23.17
N THR A 90 -6.30 -8.64 23.97
CA THR A 90 -6.79 -7.47 24.72
C THR A 90 -7.38 -6.40 23.80
N LEU A 91 -6.75 -6.13 22.65
CA LEU A 91 -7.24 -5.13 21.71
C LEU A 91 -8.57 -5.55 21.05
N PHE A 92 -8.76 -6.84 20.77
CA PHE A 92 -10.04 -7.37 20.31
C PHE A 92 -11.11 -7.32 21.40
N LEU A 93 -10.78 -7.70 22.65
CA LEU A 93 -11.70 -7.61 23.79
C LEU A 93 -12.18 -6.16 24.00
N ASN A 94 -11.29 -5.17 23.99
CA ASN A 94 -11.69 -3.77 24.08
C ASN A 94 -12.64 -3.35 22.94
N GLY A 95 -12.38 -3.82 21.71
CA GLY A 95 -13.24 -3.54 20.56
C GLY A 95 -14.64 -4.17 20.72
N TYR A 96 -14.69 -5.38 21.28
CA TYR A 96 -15.91 -6.07 21.66
C TYR A 96 -16.66 -5.34 22.77
N ASP A 97 -15.98 -4.93 23.84
CA ASP A 97 -16.58 -4.20 24.98
C ASP A 97 -17.26 -2.91 24.53
N HIS A 98 -16.65 -2.17 23.60
CA HIS A 98 -17.27 -0.99 23.01
C HIS A 98 -18.53 -1.32 22.19
N LEU A 99 -18.54 -2.43 21.46
CA LEU A 99 -19.74 -2.87 20.74
C LEU A 99 -20.84 -3.29 21.73
N GLN A 100 -20.48 -4.01 22.78
CA GLN A 100 -21.40 -4.44 23.83
C GLN A 100 -22.02 -3.24 24.55
N ASP A 101 -21.25 -2.23 24.99
CA ASP A 101 -21.79 -1.03 25.64
C ASP A 101 -22.79 -0.30 24.73
N LEU A 102 -22.54 -0.23 23.42
CA LEU A 102 -23.47 0.38 22.47
C LEU A 102 -24.79 -0.40 22.36
N ILE A 103 -24.75 -1.74 22.36
CA ILE A 103 -25.95 -2.59 22.33
C ILE A 103 -26.71 -2.50 23.65
N ASP A 104 -26.01 -2.50 24.79
CA ASP A 104 -26.62 -2.38 26.11
C ASP A 104 -27.29 -1.01 26.29
N ARG A 105 -26.68 0.07 25.79
CA ARG A 105 -27.31 1.40 25.78
C ARG A 105 -28.52 1.46 24.87
N LEU A 106 -28.47 0.79 23.72
CA LEU A 106 -29.60 0.70 22.83
C LEU A 106 -30.79 -0.03 23.47
N GLU A 107 -30.53 -1.08 24.25
CA GLU A 107 -31.57 -1.81 24.97
C GLU A 107 -32.16 -1.00 26.13
N ASN A 108 -31.31 -0.31 26.89
CA ASN A 108 -31.71 0.36 28.12
C ASN A 108 -32.18 1.81 27.93
N SER A 109 -31.92 2.42 26.77
CA SER A 109 -32.33 3.79 26.45
C SER A 109 -33.38 3.82 25.34
N ALA A 110 -34.61 4.19 25.72
CA ALA A 110 -35.72 4.36 24.78
C ALA A 110 -35.45 5.42 23.69
N ASN A 111 -34.49 6.31 23.90
CA ASN A 111 -34.10 7.38 22.98
C ASN A 111 -32.60 7.35 22.63
N PHE A 112 -31.96 6.17 22.64
CA PHE A 112 -30.55 6.06 22.24
C PHE A 112 -30.31 6.77 20.90
N SER A 113 -29.35 7.69 20.89
CA SER A 113 -28.91 8.39 19.70
C SER A 113 -27.40 8.29 19.54
N ASP A 114 -26.91 8.42 18.31
CA ASP A 114 -25.47 8.48 18.04
C ASP A 114 -24.76 9.64 18.79
N GLY A 115 -25.51 10.68 19.20
CA GLY A 115 -25.01 11.77 20.03
C GLY A 115 -24.61 11.33 21.45
N ASP A 116 -25.29 10.30 21.99
CA ASP A 116 -25.02 9.74 23.32
C ASP A 116 -23.84 8.74 23.32
N ALA A 117 -23.38 8.36 22.12
CA ALA A 117 -22.34 7.38 21.88
C ALA A 117 -20.98 7.99 21.53
N VAL A 118 -20.86 9.33 21.49
CA VAL A 118 -19.66 10.03 21.00
C VAL A 118 -18.39 9.61 21.74
N GLU A 119 -18.44 9.54 23.08
CA GLU A 119 -17.29 9.15 23.89
C GLU A 119 -16.87 7.69 23.63
N ILE A 120 -17.83 6.77 23.55
CA ILE A 120 -17.56 5.36 23.25
C ILE A 120 -16.94 5.22 21.87
N ILE A 121 -17.49 5.91 20.87
CA ILE A 121 -16.99 5.85 19.49
C ILE A 121 -15.58 6.41 19.41
N GLN A 122 -15.27 7.49 20.14
CA GLN A 122 -13.91 8.02 20.17
C GLN A 122 -12.92 7.02 20.80
N GLN A 123 -13.30 6.35 21.89
CA GLN A 123 -12.48 5.33 22.52
C GLN A 123 -12.31 4.10 21.62
N ALA A 124 -13.39 3.65 20.98
CA ALA A 124 -13.39 2.54 20.03
C ALA A 124 -12.48 2.83 18.84
N GLU A 125 -12.58 4.01 18.21
CA GLU A 125 -11.70 4.39 17.11
C GLU A 125 -10.23 4.47 17.53
N SER A 126 -9.96 4.97 18.75
CA SER A 126 -8.60 4.95 19.31
C SER A 126 -8.09 3.51 19.48
N ASN A 127 -8.91 2.60 20.02
CA ASN A 127 -8.55 1.20 20.17
C ASN A 127 -8.32 0.52 18.81
N PHE A 128 -9.21 0.73 17.84
CA PHE A 128 -9.07 0.16 16.49
C PHE A 128 -7.87 0.71 15.73
N ALA A 129 -7.49 1.97 15.94
CA ALA A 129 -6.25 2.50 15.38
C ALA A 129 -5.01 1.76 15.91
N VAL A 130 -4.99 1.45 17.22
CA VAL A 130 -3.92 0.65 17.84
C VAL A 130 -3.98 -0.80 17.36
N LEU A 131 -5.17 -1.39 17.25
CA LEU A 131 -5.38 -2.74 16.73
C LEU A 131 -4.90 -2.88 15.28
N ASP A 132 -5.30 -1.96 14.39
CA ASP A 132 -4.89 -1.95 12.99
C ASP A 132 -3.38 -1.84 12.87
N GLN A 133 -2.76 -0.92 13.63
CA GLN A 133 -1.31 -0.77 13.64
C GLN A 133 -0.63 -2.03 14.15
N TYR A 134 -1.18 -2.68 15.18
CA TYR A 134 -0.60 -3.88 15.75
C TYR A 134 -0.75 -5.10 14.85
N LEU A 135 -1.93 -5.29 14.23
CA LEU A 135 -2.14 -6.30 13.19
C LEU A 135 -1.18 -6.09 12.02
N GLN A 136 -1.01 -4.85 11.53
CA GLN A 136 -0.03 -4.56 10.49
C GLN A 136 1.40 -4.87 10.94
N GLN A 137 1.74 -4.60 12.21
CA GLN A 137 3.03 -4.98 12.78
C GLN A 137 3.21 -6.50 12.84
N LEU A 138 2.17 -7.26 13.19
CA LEU A 138 2.22 -8.73 13.23
C LEU A 138 2.27 -9.33 11.82
N LEU A 139 1.50 -8.79 10.87
CA LEU A 139 1.54 -9.21 9.47
C LEU A 139 2.89 -8.89 8.81
N SER A 140 3.54 -7.80 9.22
CA SER A 140 4.92 -7.51 8.84
C SER A 140 5.94 -8.27 9.69
N GLY A 141 5.54 -8.79 10.85
CA GLY A 141 6.37 -9.33 11.94
C GLY A 141 6.37 -10.85 12.11
N SER A 142 5.47 -11.60 11.46
CA SER A 142 5.58 -13.07 11.26
C SER A 142 6.68 -13.44 10.25
N SER A 143 7.49 -12.44 9.85
CA SER A 143 8.75 -12.62 9.15
C SER A 143 9.90 -12.15 10.04
N SER A 144 10.13 -12.85 11.15
CA SER A 144 11.41 -12.79 11.86
C SER A 144 12.51 -13.38 10.95
N GLY A 145 12.97 -12.58 9.97
CA GLY A 145 14.14 -12.91 9.15
C GLY A 145 14.07 -12.56 7.66
N GLN A 146 12.93 -12.16 7.09
CA GLN A 146 12.87 -11.60 5.73
C GLN A 146 11.69 -10.65 5.63
N VAL A 147 11.95 -9.35 5.78
CA VAL A 147 11.18 -8.29 5.11
C VAL A 147 10.73 -8.85 3.77
N ASP A 148 9.42 -9.01 3.51
CA ASP A 148 8.97 -9.35 2.15
C ASP A 148 9.20 -8.11 1.29
N VAL A 149 10.46 -7.97 0.88
CA VAL A 149 10.96 -6.89 0.04
C VAL A 149 10.07 -6.77 -1.20
N GLY A 150 9.52 -7.88 -1.69
CA GLY A 150 8.62 -7.93 -2.84
C GLY A 150 7.31 -7.14 -2.63
N SER A 151 6.60 -7.34 -1.52
CA SER A 151 5.35 -6.62 -1.25
C SER A 151 5.57 -5.15 -0.94
N GLN A 152 6.64 -4.80 -0.22
CA GLN A 152 6.99 -3.41 0.07
C GLN A 152 7.37 -2.66 -1.22
N VAL A 153 8.23 -3.25 -2.06
CA VAL A 153 8.57 -2.68 -3.38
C VAL A 153 7.33 -2.53 -4.25
N THR A 154 6.45 -3.53 -4.29
CA THR A 154 5.20 -3.47 -5.08
C THR A 154 4.27 -2.35 -4.61
N THR A 155 4.18 -2.12 -3.30
CA THR A 155 3.35 -1.06 -2.71
C THR A 155 3.85 0.32 -3.09
N ILE A 156 5.16 0.56 -2.97
CA ILE A 156 5.75 1.85 -3.36
C ILE A 156 5.65 2.05 -4.88
N LEU A 157 5.80 0.99 -5.68
CA LEU A 157 5.62 1.09 -7.14
C LEU A 157 4.21 1.50 -7.55
N LYS A 158 3.17 1.02 -6.86
CA LYS A 158 1.79 1.46 -7.09
C LYS A 158 1.63 2.96 -6.81
N GLN A 159 2.23 3.44 -5.72
CA GLN A 159 2.23 4.88 -5.40
C GLN A 159 2.99 5.70 -6.46
N MET A 160 4.17 5.25 -6.88
CA MET A 160 4.95 5.91 -7.94
C MET A 160 4.16 5.96 -9.25
N LEU A 161 3.48 4.88 -9.64
CA LEU A 161 2.60 4.84 -10.82
C LEU A 161 1.48 5.86 -10.73
N GLN A 162 0.86 6.03 -9.57
CA GLN A 162 -0.18 7.04 -9.37
C GLN A 162 0.38 8.46 -9.51
N ILE A 163 1.60 8.71 -9.01
CA ILE A 163 2.26 10.01 -9.17
C ILE A 163 2.63 10.27 -10.63
N PHE A 164 3.12 9.26 -11.36
CA PHE A 164 3.45 9.38 -12.79
C PHE A 164 2.22 9.63 -13.70
N LYS A 165 1.01 9.33 -13.23
CA LYS A 165 -0.24 9.69 -13.94
C LYS A 165 -0.59 11.17 -13.85
N GLN A 166 0.00 11.91 -12.90
CA GLN A 166 -0.21 13.34 -12.73
C GLN A 166 0.70 14.15 -13.66
N PRO A 167 0.35 15.42 -13.99
CA PRO A 167 1.23 16.30 -14.75
C PRO A 167 2.57 16.53 -14.02
N ASP A 168 3.62 16.73 -14.81
CA ASP A 168 4.95 17.06 -14.29
C ASP A 168 4.90 18.38 -13.53
N SER A 169 5.14 18.32 -12.23
CA SER A 169 5.13 19.46 -11.32
C SER A 169 6.24 19.30 -10.28
N PRO A 170 6.72 20.40 -9.67
CA PRO A 170 7.68 20.31 -8.57
C PRO A 170 7.20 19.39 -7.44
N GLU A 171 5.90 19.39 -7.16
CA GLU A 171 5.26 18.56 -6.13
C GLU A 171 5.28 17.07 -6.50
N SER A 172 4.95 16.71 -7.76
CA SER A 172 5.00 15.31 -8.20
C SER A 172 6.44 14.79 -8.23
N ARG A 173 7.43 15.62 -8.61
CA ARG A 173 8.86 15.29 -8.53
C ARG A 173 9.32 15.06 -7.08
N GLN A 174 8.86 15.88 -6.15
CA GLN A 174 9.18 15.72 -4.72
C GLN A 174 8.58 14.43 -4.15
N LYS A 175 7.32 14.12 -4.48
CA LYS A 175 6.67 12.86 -4.07
C LYS A 175 7.40 11.63 -4.62
N LEU A 176 7.85 11.66 -5.88
CA LEU A 176 8.66 10.58 -6.45
C LEU A 176 10.02 10.44 -5.78
N HIS A 177 10.65 11.56 -5.39
CA HIS A 177 11.92 11.53 -4.67
C HIS A 177 11.79 10.84 -3.30
N ILE A 178 10.72 11.16 -2.55
CA ILE A 178 10.39 10.51 -1.27
C ILE A 178 10.13 9.02 -1.48
N ALA A 179 9.34 8.64 -2.49
CA ALA A 179 9.07 7.23 -2.80
C ALA A 179 10.37 6.45 -3.10
N CYS A 180 11.31 7.06 -3.82
CA CYS A 180 12.62 6.44 -4.08
C CYS A 180 13.47 6.30 -2.81
N LYS A 181 13.41 7.29 -1.90
CA LYS A 181 14.12 7.19 -0.62
C LYS A 181 13.59 6.01 0.20
N ASN A 182 12.27 5.88 0.30
CA ASN A 182 11.62 4.78 1.01
C ASN A 182 11.96 3.41 0.38
N LEU A 183 12.09 3.32 -0.96
CA LEU A 183 12.59 2.11 -1.62
C LEU A 183 14.02 1.75 -1.20
N GLY A 184 14.89 2.74 -1.05
CA GLY A 184 16.27 2.52 -0.59
C GLY A 184 16.34 1.95 0.83
N GLU A 185 15.40 2.33 1.71
CA GLU A 185 15.34 1.84 3.09
C GLU A 185 14.90 0.36 3.19
N ILE A 186 14.35 -0.24 2.13
CA ILE A 186 13.91 -1.65 2.12
C ILE A 186 15.09 -2.62 2.15
N ALA A 187 16.20 -2.28 1.51
CA ALA A 187 17.40 -3.11 1.46
C ALA A 187 18.67 -2.24 1.57
N PRO A 188 18.96 -1.72 2.78
CA PRO A 188 20.09 -0.81 3.00
C PRO A 188 21.44 -1.51 2.78
N ASP A 189 21.53 -2.80 3.07
CA ASP A 189 22.76 -3.60 2.99
C ASP A 189 23.09 -4.08 1.55
N GLU A 190 22.15 -3.92 0.60
CA GLU A 190 22.31 -4.37 -0.79
C GLU A 190 22.87 -3.24 -1.67
N ALA A 191 24.19 -3.23 -1.86
CA ALA A 191 24.90 -2.19 -2.63
C ALA A 191 24.34 -1.97 -4.05
N ASN A 192 23.98 -3.06 -4.75
CA ASN A 192 23.41 -2.99 -6.09
C ASN A 192 22.01 -2.38 -6.12
N TRP A 193 21.21 -2.63 -5.08
CA TRP A 193 19.91 -1.99 -4.91
C TRP A 193 20.07 -0.49 -4.67
N GLN A 194 20.98 -0.09 -3.78
CA GLN A 194 21.29 1.31 -3.54
C GLN A 194 21.76 2.03 -4.82
N GLN A 195 22.54 1.35 -5.67
CA GLN A 195 22.96 1.87 -6.96
C GLN A 195 21.77 2.07 -7.92
N LEU A 196 20.82 1.12 -7.97
CA LEU A 196 19.59 1.23 -8.76
C LEU A 196 18.73 2.42 -8.29
N ILE A 197 18.52 2.56 -6.98
CA ILE A 197 17.73 3.64 -6.41
C ILE A 197 18.38 5.00 -6.67
N THR A 198 19.69 5.11 -6.48
CA THR A 198 20.44 6.36 -6.76
C THR A 198 20.34 6.76 -8.23
N THR A 199 20.47 5.79 -9.15
CA THR A 199 20.33 6.03 -10.59
C THR A 199 18.91 6.46 -10.95
N THR A 200 17.90 5.83 -10.32
CA THR A 200 16.49 6.17 -10.47
C THR A 200 16.18 7.59 -9.98
N GLN A 201 16.69 7.99 -8.82
CA GLN A 201 16.53 9.35 -8.31
C GLN A 201 17.12 10.40 -9.26
N LYS A 202 18.28 10.13 -9.85
CA LYS A 202 18.90 10.99 -10.87
C LYS A 202 18.05 11.06 -12.14
N ALA A 203 17.47 9.95 -12.58
CA ALA A 203 16.59 9.92 -13.76
C ALA A 203 15.29 10.70 -13.54
N ILE A 204 14.66 10.57 -12.37
CA ILE A 204 13.41 11.26 -12.01
C ILE A 204 13.62 12.77 -11.82
N THR A 205 14.79 13.19 -11.36
CA THR A 205 15.12 14.61 -11.22
C THR A 205 15.56 15.25 -12.55
N ASN A 206 15.82 14.44 -13.58
CA ASN A 206 16.16 14.92 -14.91
C ASN A 206 14.93 15.52 -15.61
N LYS A 207 15.03 16.80 -15.99
CA LYS A 207 13.98 17.53 -16.73
C LYS A 207 14.06 17.33 -18.26
N LYS A 208 15.11 16.69 -18.76
CA LYS A 208 15.37 16.50 -20.21
C LYS A 208 14.44 15.49 -20.86
N TYR A 209 13.89 14.55 -20.10
CA TYR A 209 13.07 13.46 -20.62
C TYR A 209 11.62 13.59 -20.15
N PRO A 210 10.63 13.29 -21.02
CA PRO A 210 9.21 13.30 -20.62
C PRO A 210 8.93 12.30 -19.50
N TYR A 211 8.01 12.67 -18.62
CA TYR A 211 7.55 11.85 -17.49
C TYR A 211 7.16 10.43 -17.87
N GLY A 212 6.44 10.27 -18.99
CA GLY A 212 6.03 8.94 -19.47
C GLY A 212 7.20 8.03 -19.87
N THR A 213 8.26 8.60 -20.45
CA THR A 213 9.46 7.85 -20.83
C THR A 213 10.26 7.42 -19.59
N ILE A 214 10.38 8.32 -18.61
CA ILE A 214 11.03 8.01 -17.32
C ILE A 214 10.23 6.93 -16.58
N ALA A 215 8.90 7.08 -16.49
CA ALA A 215 8.02 6.16 -15.78
C ALA A 215 8.13 4.72 -16.31
N GLN A 216 8.11 4.54 -17.63
CA GLN A 216 8.17 3.20 -18.23
C GLN A 216 9.47 2.45 -17.89
N VAL A 217 10.60 3.15 -17.91
CA VAL A 217 11.92 2.54 -17.61
C VAL A 217 12.06 2.32 -16.11
N VAL A 218 11.75 3.34 -15.29
CA VAL A 218 11.89 3.29 -13.83
C VAL A 218 11.01 2.19 -13.23
N ILE A 219 9.72 2.14 -13.57
CA ILE A 219 8.81 1.16 -12.99
C ILE A 219 9.20 -0.27 -13.38
N LYS A 220 9.61 -0.48 -14.64
CA LYS A 220 10.06 -1.79 -15.11
C LYS A 220 11.29 -2.26 -14.35
N GLU A 221 12.29 -1.39 -14.17
CA GLU A 221 13.55 -1.75 -13.50
C GLU A 221 13.40 -1.93 -12.00
N LEU A 222 12.65 -1.05 -11.33
CA LEU A 222 12.37 -1.21 -9.91
C LEU A 222 11.54 -2.46 -9.62
N LYS A 223 10.57 -2.79 -10.48
CA LYS A 223 9.82 -4.04 -10.37
C LYS A 223 10.76 -5.24 -10.50
N GLN A 224 11.60 -5.25 -11.54
CA GLN A 224 12.55 -6.34 -11.75
C GLN A 224 13.59 -6.44 -10.61
N GLY A 225 14.07 -5.30 -10.09
CA GLY A 225 14.95 -5.25 -8.93
C GLY A 225 14.29 -5.81 -7.66
N GLY A 226 13.02 -5.46 -7.41
CA GLY A 226 12.23 -6.03 -6.32
C GLY A 226 12.04 -7.54 -6.43
N GLU A 227 11.79 -8.06 -7.63
CA GLU A 227 11.72 -9.52 -7.87
C GLU A 227 13.07 -10.21 -7.59
N TYR A 228 14.19 -9.57 -7.97
CA TYR A 228 15.52 -10.10 -7.65
C TYR A 228 15.82 -10.07 -6.15
N LEU A 229 15.43 -9.01 -5.43
CA LEU A 229 15.57 -8.97 -3.97
C LEU A 229 14.72 -10.04 -3.30
N LYS A 230 13.47 -10.22 -3.75
CA LYS A 230 12.58 -11.28 -3.28
C LYS A 230 13.19 -12.68 -3.51
N ALA A 231 13.87 -12.86 -4.63
CA ALA A 231 14.55 -14.12 -4.95
C ALA A 231 15.92 -14.29 -4.27
N GLY A 232 16.37 -13.36 -3.42
CA GLY A 232 17.71 -13.38 -2.81
C GLY A 232 18.85 -13.19 -3.82
N GLN A 233 18.56 -12.62 -4.99
CA GLN A 233 19.49 -12.42 -6.12
C GLN A 233 19.91 -10.95 -6.25
N GLY A 234 20.19 -10.26 -5.14
CA GLY A 234 20.63 -8.86 -5.12
C GLY A 234 21.86 -8.57 -5.99
N SER A 235 22.72 -9.57 -6.18
CA SER A 235 23.89 -9.53 -7.07
C SER A 235 23.56 -9.33 -8.55
N LYS A 236 22.34 -9.68 -9.00
CA LYS A 236 21.87 -9.50 -10.39
C LYS A 236 21.23 -8.14 -10.66
N ILE A 237 21.02 -7.34 -9.62
CA ILE A 237 20.45 -6.01 -9.77
C ILE A 237 21.51 -5.13 -10.42
N THR A 238 21.25 -4.66 -11.62
CA THR A 238 22.17 -3.74 -12.31
C THR A 238 21.34 -2.71 -13.06
N PRO A 239 21.57 -1.40 -12.84
CA PRO A 239 20.85 -0.36 -13.56
C PRO A 239 21.09 -0.55 -15.06
N SER A 240 20.03 -0.57 -15.88
CA SER A 240 20.20 -0.75 -17.31
C SER A 240 20.86 0.46 -17.96
N LYS A 241 21.47 0.24 -19.14
CA LYS A 241 22.03 1.34 -19.96
C LYS A 241 20.99 2.43 -20.25
N ASN A 242 19.70 2.06 -20.35
CA ASN A 242 18.62 3.02 -20.59
C ASN A 242 18.38 3.91 -19.36
N LEU A 243 18.32 3.33 -18.15
CA LEU A 243 18.17 4.10 -16.93
C LEU A 243 19.39 4.98 -16.65
N GLN A 244 20.60 4.48 -16.93
CA GLN A 244 21.82 5.27 -16.83
C GLN A 244 21.84 6.47 -17.79
N GLN A 245 21.34 6.30 -19.02
CA GLN A 245 21.19 7.41 -19.97
C GLN A 245 20.15 8.43 -19.51
N LEU A 246 19.05 7.99 -18.91
CA LEU A 246 18.04 8.88 -18.32
C LEU A 246 18.59 9.62 -17.09
N ALA A 247 19.47 8.99 -16.31
CA ALA A 247 20.12 9.57 -15.13
C ALA A 247 21.27 10.52 -15.44
N ALA A 248 21.85 10.46 -16.65
CA ALA A 248 22.93 11.33 -17.06
C ALA A 248 22.42 12.74 -17.39
N THR A 249 22.49 13.65 -16.41
CA THR A 249 22.39 15.10 -16.66
C THR A 249 23.76 15.69 -16.96
N ALA A 250 23.81 16.48 -18.03
CA ALA A 250 24.97 17.17 -18.63
C ALA A 250 26.12 17.51 -17.64
N GLY A 251 27.26 16.84 -17.79
CA GLY A 251 28.49 17.19 -17.08
C GLY A 251 29.46 16.04 -16.93
N GLY A 252 29.87 15.40 -18.02
CA GLY A 252 30.87 14.35 -17.99
C GLY A 252 31.11 13.80 -19.38
N THR A 253 32.32 14.00 -19.87
CA THR A 253 32.86 13.42 -21.10
C THR A 253 32.40 11.99 -21.31
N VAL A 254 32.08 11.67 -22.57
CA VAL A 254 32.02 10.30 -23.05
C VAL A 254 33.37 9.67 -22.70
N THR A 255 33.44 8.91 -21.60
CA THR A 255 34.61 8.07 -21.33
C THR A 255 34.65 7.04 -22.42
N ALA A 256 35.73 7.13 -23.20
CA ALA A 256 36.08 6.30 -24.32
C ALA A 256 35.83 4.81 -24.01
N GLY A 257 35.11 4.15 -24.90
CA GLY A 257 34.82 2.72 -24.84
C GLY A 257 33.78 2.26 -25.85
N GLY A 258 32.91 3.15 -26.34
CA GLY A 258 32.02 2.89 -27.46
C GLY A 258 32.50 3.58 -28.72
N THR A 259 33.27 2.88 -29.57
CA THR A 259 33.47 3.32 -30.96
C THR A 259 32.13 3.29 -31.69
N VAL A 260 31.56 4.44 -32.02
CA VAL A 260 30.46 4.52 -32.99
C VAL A 260 31.09 4.45 -34.37
N THR A 261 31.01 3.28 -35.01
CA THR A 261 31.42 3.10 -36.40
C THR A 261 30.44 3.84 -37.29
N ILE A 262 30.85 4.97 -37.86
CA ILE A 262 30.07 5.70 -38.86
C ILE A 262 30.46 5.16 -40.24
N PRO A 263 29.50 4.65 -41.05
CA PRO A 263 29.77 4.24 -42.41
C PRO A 263 30.37 5.39 -43.25
N GLN A 264 31.26 5.07 -44.19
CA GLN A 264 31.86 6.09 -45.07
C GLN A 264 30.85 6.66 -46.09
N ASP A 265 29.74 5.96 -46.33
CA ASP A 265 28.70 6.46 -47.22
C ASP A 265 27.80 7.49 -46.49
N PRO A 266 27.50 8.66 -47.11
CA PRO A 266 26.74 9.73 -46.44
C PRO A 266 25.35 9.32 -45.98
N GLN A 267 24.69 8.41 -46.70
CA GLN A 267 23.35 7.92 -46.34
C GLN A 267 23.41 7.00 -45.12
N GLY A 268 24.35 6.06 -45.08
CA GLY A 268 24.63 5.18 -43.95
C GLY A 268 25.06 5.95 -42.71
N ALA A 269 25.89 6.98 -42.88
CA ALA A 269 26.23 7.92 -41.81
C ALA A 269 24.99 8.64 -41.26
N ALA A 270 24.13 9.18 -42.13
CA ALA A 270 22.89 9.84 -41.71
C ALA A 270 21.92 8.88 -41.00
N MET A 271 21.79 7.64 -41.48
CA MET A 271 20.95 6.62 -40.87
C MET A 271 21.49 6.15 -39.52
N ALA A 272 22.82 5.99 -39.38
CA ALA A 272 23.46 5.68 -38.11
C ALA A 272 23.21 6.78 -37.09
N LEU A 273 23.29 8.05 -37.50
CA LEU A 273 22.96 9.19 -36.66
C LEU A 273 21.48 9.17 -36.27
N LEU A 274 20.55 9.00 -37.22
CA LEU A 274 19.09 8.98 -36.96
C LEU A 274 18.65 7.82 -36.04
N LYS A 275 19.36 6.68 -36.09
CA LYS A 275 19.13 5.56 -35.16
C LYS A 275 19.68 5.81 -33.76
N THR A 276 20.70 6.67 -33.65
CA THR A 276 21.42 6.92 -32.39
C THR A 276 20.91 8.17 -31.66
N PHE A 277 20.43 9.17 -32.38
CA PHE A 277 20.04 10.48 -31.86
C PHE A 277 18.60 10.81 -32.23
N ASN A 278 17.89 11.52 -31.34
CA ASN A 278 16.51 11.94 -31.60
C ASN A 278 16.43 13.12 -32.59
N LYS A 279 15.21 13.43 -33.06
CA LYS A 279 14.97 14.47 -34.08
C LYS A 279 15.53 15.85 -33.72
N GLN A 280 15.43 16.29 -32.45
CA GLN A 280 16.00 17.58 -32.02
C GLN A 280 17.54 17.56 -32.00
N GLN A 281 18.13 16.47 -31.52
CA GLN A 281 19.59 16.29 -31.51
C GLN A 281 20.15 16.23 -32.92
N ILE A 282 19.46 15.56 -33.84
CA ILE A 282 19.82 15.51 -35.27
C ILE A 282 19.78 16.90 -35.89
N MET A 283 18.76 17.70 -35.58
CA MET A 283 18.69 19.09 -36.05
C MET A 283 19.84 19.93 -35.50
N GLN A 284 20.24 19.73 -34.24
CA GLN A 284 21.40 20.42 -33.67
C GLN A 284 22.72 19.98 -34.30
N ILE A 285 22.92 18.67 -34.50
CA ILE A 285 24.09 18.12 -35.20
C ILE A 285 24.16 18.70 -36.61
N PHE A 286 23.03 18.76 -37.31
CA PHE A 286 22.94 19.38 -38.63
C PHE A 286 23.33 20.86 -38.62
N GLN A 287 22.87 21.65 -37.63
CA GLN A 287 23.26 23.07 -37.50
C GLN A 287 24.74 23.25 -37.16
N ILE A 288 25.31 22.37 -36.34
CA ILE A 288 26.73 22.39 -36.00
C ILE A 288 27.58 22.05 -37.23
N ILE A 289 27.21 21.00 -37.96
CA ILE A 289 27.88 20.62 -39.21
C ILE A 289 27.79 21.78 -40.20
N LYS A 290 26.59 22.32 -40.44
CA LYS A 290 26.36 23.47 -41.34
C LYS A 290 27.13 24.74 -40.96
N SER A 291 27.51 24.93 -39.70
CA SER A 291 28.33 26.09 -39.29
C SER A 291 29.84 25.85 -39.40
N ARG A 292 30.26 24.62 -39.73
CA ARG A 292 31.66 24.17 -39.77
C ARG A 292 32.14 23.78 -41.18
N ILE A 293 31.22 23.59 -42.12
CA ILE A 293 31.45 23.47 -43.57
C ILE A 293 30.81 24.66 -44.27
#